data_AF-A0A961I4F4-F1
#
_entry.id   AF-A0A961I4F4-F1
#
_cell.length_a   1.000
_cell.length_b   1.000
_cell.length_c   1.000
_cell.angle_alpha   90.00
_cell.angle_beta   90.00
_cell.angle_gamma   90.00
#
_symmetry.space_group_name_H-M   'P 1'
#
loop_
_entity.id
_entity.type
_entity.pdbx_description
1 polymer ?
#
loop_
_entity_poly.entity_id
_entity_poly.type
_entity_poly.pdbx_seq_one_letter_code
_entity_poly.pdbx_strand_id
1 'polypeptide(L)'
;MRGLTKTHFLNPNARRINKSLGDYTGLTGLGFHIIEIAPGHESTEYHMHYHEDECVYILEGSATVTIDERDYTVEAGDFIGYRAGGLPHTMRNDGTQT
;
A
#
# COMPACT_ATOMS: atom_id res chain seq x y z
N MET A 1 -10.37 3.03 -15.99
CA MET A 1 -11.25 2.43 -14.97
C MET A 1 -11.38 3.39 -13.80
N ARG A 2 -12.59 3.61 -13.27
CA ARG A 2 -12.79 4.49 -12.09
C ARG A 2 -12.32 3.76 -10.83
N GLY A 3 -11.47 4.39 -10.03
CA GLY A 3 -11.05 3.85 -8.73
C GLY A 3 -12.16 3.99 -7.68
N LEU A 4 -12.14 3.10 -6.70
CA LEU A 4 -13.06 3.14 -5.55
C LEU A 4 -12.34 3.65 -4.32
N THR A 5 -12.96 4.56 -3.56
CA THR A 5 -12.47 4.94 -2.24
C THR A 5 -12.59 3.74 -1.31
N LYS A 6 -11.47 3.32 -0.72
CA LYS A 6 -11.40 2.28 0.30
C LYS A 6 -10.82 2.87 1.58
N THR A 7 -11.35 2.42 2.71
CA THR A 7 -10.82 2.70 4.05
C THR A 7 -10.57 1.36 4.73
N HIS A 8 -9.41 1.21 5.39
CA HIS A 8 -9.16 0.01 6.19
C HIS A 8 -10.12 0.00 7.40
N PHE A 9 -10.73 -1.14 7.71
CA PHE A 9 -11.79 -1.21 8.72
C PHE A 9 -11.30 -1.00 10.16
N LEU A 10 -10.02 -1.27 10.43
CA LEU A 10 -9.37 -1.01 11.73
C LEU A 10 -8.73 0.38 11.83
N ASN A 11 -8.55 1.07 10.70
CA ASN A 11 -7.83 2.33 10.66
C ASN A 11 -8.56 3.33 9.76
N PRO A 12 -9.31 4.30 10.35
CA PRO A 12 -10.06 5.27 9.57
C PRO A 12 -9.17 6.26 8.80
N ASN A 13 -7.87 6.36 9.11
CA ASN A 13 -6.91 7.18 8.37
C ASN A 13 -6.29 6.45 7.17
N ALA A 14 -6.34 5.12 7.15
CA ALA A 14 -5.87 4.32 6.02
C ALA A 14 -6.88 4.38 4.85
N ARG A 15 -6.83 5.47 4.09
CA ARG A 15 -7.77 5.84 3.03
C ARG A 15 -7.03 5.97 1.70
N ARG A 16 -7.54 5.26 0.69
CA ARG A 16 -6.94 5.25 -0.65
C ARG A 16 -8.00 5.16 -1.74
N ILE A 17 -7.68 5.68 -2.92
CA ILE A 17 -8.40 5.30 -4.14
C ILE A 17 -7.78 4.01 -4.66
N ASN A 18 -8.57 2.98 -4.91
CA ASN A 18 -8.10 1.65 -5.30
C ASN A 18 -8.69 1.25 -6.66
N LYS A 19 -7.81 1.02 -7.64
CA LYS A 19 -8.16 0.43 -8.95
C LYS A 19 -7.69 -1.03 -8.95
N SER A 20 -8.63 -1.97 -8.89
CA SER A 20 -8.31 -3.40 -8.91
C SER A 20 -8.18 -3.90 -10.34
N LEU A 21 -6.94 -3.99 -10.84
CA LEU A 21 -6.68 -4.48 -12.20
C LEU A 21 -6.80 -6.00 -12.27
N GLY A 22 -6.44 -6.71 -11.20
CA GLY A 22 -6.62 -8.16 -11.10
C GLY A 22 -8.08 -8.56 -11.29
N ASP A 23 -8.98 -7.96 -10.50
CA ASP A 23 -10.43 -8.23 -10.63
C ASP A 23 -10.96 -7.85 -12.02
N TYR A 24 -10.48 -6.73 -12.58
CA TYR A 24 -10.91 -6.28 -13.90
C TYR A 24 -10.53 -7.25 -15.03
N THR A 25 -9.41 -7.95 -14.86
CA THR A 25 -8.84 -8.84 -15.89
C THR A 25 -9.11 -10.32 -15.59
N GLY A 26 -9.71 -10.65 -14.45
CA GLY A 26 -10.01 -12.01 -14.03
C GLY A 26 -8.81 -12.78 -13.48
N LEU A 27 -7.77 -12.10 -12.98
CA LEU A 27 -6.66 -12.75 -12.30
C LEU A 27 -7.11 -13.35 -10.97
N THR A 28 -6.68 -14.58 -10.68
CA THR A 28 -7.01 -15.30 -9.45
C THR A 28 -5.79 -15.72 -8.62
N GLY A 29 -4.58 -15.58 -9.19
CA GLY A 29 -3.34 -15.98 -8.52
C GLY A 29 -2.68 -14.86 -7.71
N LEU A 30 -3.05 -13.61 -7.96
CA LEU A 30 -2.53 -12.44 -7.25
C LEU A 30 -3.51 -11.26 -7.33
N GLY A 31 -3.54 -10.45 -6.28
CA GLY A 31 -4.18 -9.13 -6.30
C GLY A 31 -3.24 -8.12 -6.96
N PHE A 32 -3.70 -7.44 -8.01
CA PHE A 32 -2.96 -6.34 -8.63
C PHE A 32 -3.76 -5.06 -8.54
N HIS A 33 -3.26 -4.10 -7.78
CA HIS A 33 -3.93 -2.84 -7.52
C HIS A 33 -3.03 -1.65 -7.85
N ILE A 34 -3.60 -0.64 -8.50
CA ILE A 34 -3.04 0.72 -8.46
C ILE A 34 -3.79 1.45 -7.35
N ILE A 35 -3.04 1.96 -6.37
CA ILE A 35 -3.59 2.74 -5.26
C ILE A 35 -3.03 4.16 -5.29
N GLU A 36 -3.85 5.12 -4.88
CA GLU A 36 -3.49 6.52 -4.73
C GLU A 36 -3.81 6.91 -3.28
N ILE A 37 -2.82 7.43 -2.55
CA ILE A 37 -2.91 7.79 -1.13
C ILE A 37 -2.71 9.29 -1.03
N ALA A 38 -3.71 10.02 -0.57
CA ALA A 38 -3.58 11.48 -0.44
C ALA A 38 -2.65 11.85 0.74
N PRO A 39 -2.05 13.05 0.72
CA PRO A 39 -1.26 13.59 1.83
C PRO A 39 -1.93 13.40 3.20
N GLY A 40 -1.17 12.90 4.17
CA GLY A 40 -1.59 12.64 5.55
C GLY A 40 -2.35 11.33 5.76
N HIS A 41 -2.66 10.58 4.70
CA HIS A 41 -3.33 9.27 4.80
C HIS A 41 -2.35 8.11 4.69
N GLU A 42 -2.83 6.94 5.11
CA GLU A 42 -2.08 5.69 5.14
C GLU A 42 -2.60 4.70 4.09
N SER A 43 -1.72 3.78 3.68
CA SER A 43 -2.07 2.70 2.76
C SER A 43 -2.98 1.68 3.45
N THR A 44 -2.71 1.34 4.71
CA THR A 44 -3.30 0.21 5.43
C THR A 44 -3.14 0.38 6.95
N GLU A 45 -3.76 -0.49 7.73
CA GLU A 45 -3.41 -0.64 9.16
C GLU A 45 -2.08 -1.39 9.29
N TYR A 46 -1.30 -1.06 10.32
CA TYR A 46 -0.05 -1.77 10.60
C TYR A 46 -0.29 -3.28 10.78
N HIS A 47 0.25 -4.08 9.86
CA HIS A 47 -0.13 -5.49 9.76
C HIS A 47 1.00 -6.36 9.18
N MET A 48 0.82 -7.67 9.26
CA MET A 48 1.61 -8.65 8.51
C MET A 48 0.72 -9.76 7.96
N HIS A 49 1.17 -10.42 6.90
CA HIS A 49 0.54 -11.60 6.35
C HIS A 49 1.28 -12.87 6.80
N TYR A 50 0.53 -13.89 7.26
CA TYR A 50 1.12 -15.20 7.61
C TYR A 50 1.36 -16.10 6.40
N HIS A 51 0.58 -15.91 5.33
CA HIS A 51 0.52 -16.85 4.20
C HIS A 51 0.64 -16.20 2.82
N GLU A 52 0.54 -14.88 2.73
CA GLU A 52 0.58 -14.14 1.48
C GLU A 52 1.86 -13.31 1.44
N ASP A 53 2.58 -13.37 0.33
CA ASP A 53 3.60 -12.38 0.00
C ASP A 53 2.89 -11.12 -0.52
N GLU A 54 3.38 -9.95 -0.14
CA GLU A 54 2.93 -8.66 -0.64
C GLU A 54 4.12 -7.88 -1.19
N CYS A 55 3.89 -7.05 -2.20
CA CYS A 55 4.90 -6.11 -2.66
C CYS A 55 4.29 -4.80 -3.12
N VAL A 56 5.11 -3.76 -3.08
CA VAL A 56 4.73 -2.41 -3.51
C VAL A 56 5.84 -1.86 -4.40
N TYR A 57 5.43 -1.22 -5.49
CA TYR A 57 6.30 -0.44 -6.36
C TYR A 57 5.76 0.98 -6.43
N ILE A 58 6.60 1.96 -6.11
CA ILE A 58 6.19 3.37 -6.11
C ILE A 58 6.23 3.91 -7.53
N LEU A 59 5.07 4.32 -8.04
CA LEU A 59 4.93 4.87 -9.39
C LEU A 59 5.28 6.36 -9.45
N GLU A 60 4.84 7.12 -8.44
CA GLU A 60 4.99 8.56 -8.33
C GLU A 60 4.93 8.96 -6.84
N GLY A 61 5.46 10.14 -6.51
CA GLY A 61 5.43 10.69 -5.16
C GLY A 61 6.49 10.10 -4.22
N SER A 62 6.32 10.39 -2.93
CA SER A 62 7.17 9.90 -1.85
C SER A 62 6.32 9.56 -0.62
N ALA A 63 6.81 8.64 0.20
CA ALA A 63 6.13 8.23 1.43
C ALA A 63 7.15 7.81 2.49
N THR A 64 6.68 7.71 3.73
CA THR A 64 7.38 6.98 4.79
C THR A 64 6.74 5.60 4.94
N VAL A 65 7.56 4.56 4.86
CA VAL A 65 7.19 3.17 5.13
C VAL A 65 7.79 2.78 6.47
N THR A 66 6.93 2.38 7.40
CA THR A 66 7.36 1.78 8.67
C THR A 66 7.36 0.27 8.49
N ILE A 67 8.51 -0.36 8.72
CA ILE A 67 8.67 -1.83 8.76
C ILE A 67 9.28 -2.18 10.11
N ASP A 68 8.52 -2.90 10.93
CA ASP A 68 8.85 -3.12 12.34
C ASP A 68 9.07 -1.78 13.07
N GLU A 69 10.19 -1.61 13.78
CA GLU A 69 10.50 -0.38 14.51
C GLU A 69 11.28 0.66 13.66
N ARG A 70 11.29 0.51 12.33
CA ARG A 70 12.13 1.33 11.44
C ARG A 70 11.32 2.01 10.35
N ASP A 71 11.62 3.29 10.17
CA ASP A 71 11.06 4.10 9.08
C ASP A 71 12.05 4.21 7.92
N TYR A 72 11.51 4.11 6.71
CA TYR A 72 12.21 4.27 5.45
C TYR A 72 11.48 5.29 4.60
N THR A 73 12.17 6.29 4.09
CA THR A 73 11.65 7.15 3.02
C THR A 73 11.75 6.40 1.71
N VAL A 74 10.66 6.38 0.94
CA VAL A 74 10.60 5.76 -0.39
C VAL A 74 10.09 6.77 -1.40
N GLU A 75 10.54 6.62 -2.65
CA GLU A 75 10.19 7.48 -3.77
C GLU A 75 9.94 6.68 -5.06
N ALA A 76 9.51 7.37 -6.11
CA ALA A 76 9.24 6.76 -7.41
C ALA A 76 10.41 5.89 -7.91
N GLY A 77 10.12 4.63 -8.23
CA GLY A 77 11.11 3.64 -8.63
C GLY A 77 11.52 2.65 -7.54
N ASP A 78 11.24 2.95 -6.27
CA ASP A 78 11.52 2.01 -5.19
C ASP A 78 10.57 0.82 -5.20
N PHE A 79 11.12 -0.35 -4.86
CA PHE A 79 10.41 -1.61 -4.70
C PHE A 79 10.56 -2.13 -3.27
N ILE A 80 9.43 -2.54 -2.69
CA ILE A 80 9.37 -3.10 -1.34
C ILE A 80 8.72 -4.48 -1.43
N GLY A 81 9.35 -5.47 -0.81
CA GLY A 81 8.81 -6.82 -0.70
C GLY A 81 8.55 -7.21 0.75
N TYR A 82 7.35 -7.68 1.03
CA TYR A 82 6.93 -8.22 2.32
C TYR A 82 6.67 -9.72 2.16
N ARG A 83 7.63 -10.53 2.59
CA ARG A 83 7.45 -11.99 2.58
C ARG A 83 6.36 -12.43 3.57
N ALA A 84 5.66 -13.51 3.28
CA ALA A 84 4.80 -14.21 4.23
C ALA A 84 5.60 -14.57 5.50
N GLY A 85 4.99 -14.32 6.66
CA GLY A 85 5.68 -14.48 7.94
C GLY A 85 6.81 -13.46 8.17
N GLY A 86 6.82 -12.36 7.40
CA GLY A 86 7.78 -11.27 7.49
C GLY A 86 7.48 -10.29 8.62
N LEU A 87 8.09 -9.11 8.54
CA LEU A 87 7.88 -8.06 9.53
C LEU A 87 6.58 -7.29 9.23
N PRO A 88 5.87 -6.81 10.27
CA PRO A 88 4.71 -5.97 10.08
C PRO A 88 5.09 -4.60 9.50
N HIS A 89 4.16 -4.00 8.75
CA HIS A 89 4.42 -2.76 8.04
C HIS A 89 3.18 -1.88 7.85
N THR A 90 3.42 -0.60 7.57
CA THR A 90 2.44 0.35 7.03
C THR A 90 3.17 1.41 6.19
N MET A 91 2.42 2.15 5.37
CA MET A 91 2.95 3.26 4.58
C MET A 91 2.07 4.48 4.77
N ARG A 92 2.68 5.64 4.98
CA ARG A 92 2.00 6.93 5.08
C ARG A 92 2.56 7.88 4.05
N ASN A 93 1.67 8.54 3.32
CA ASN A 93 2.04 9.69 2.52
C ASN A 93 2.20 10.92 3.43
N ASP A 94 3.44 11.29 3.71
CA ASP A 94 3.84 12.48 4.46
C ASP A 94 4.20 13.67 3.56
N GLY A 95 4.11 13.49 2.24
CA GLY A 95 4.31 14.52 1.24
C GLY A 95 3.09 15.44 1.05
N THR A 96 3.12 16.22 -0.03
CA THR A 96 2.08 17.21 -0.37
C THR A 96 1.31 16.85 -1.64
N GLN A 97 1.68 15.76 -2.30
CA GLN A 97 1.10 15.27 -3.55
C GLN A 97 0.58 13.84 -3.35
N THR A 98 -0.33 13.41 -4.22
CA THR A 98 -0.88 12.03 -4.23
C THR A 98 -0.12 11.16 -5.21
#